data_AF-A0A968U1Q7-F1
#
_entry.id   AF-A0A968U1Q7-F1
#
_cell.length_a   1.000
_cell.length_b   1.000
_cell.length_c   1.000
_cell.angle_alpha   90.00
_cell.angle_beta   90.00
_cell.angle_gamma   90.00
#
_symmetry.space_group_name_H-M   'P 1'
#
loop_
_entity.id
_entity.type
_entity.pdbx_description
1 polymer ?
#
loop_
_entity_poly.entity_id
_entity_poly.type
_entity_poly.pdbx_seq_one_letter_code
_entity_poly.pdbx_strand_id
1 'polypeptide(L)'
;MEIQQLELDLWQSLEAASRFPETADLRSLCDVLEQTLSDQSLTEQLTVAGDVLVQLSEVHAARANLLISGWERRHNPAEPVVNLENCVDLFVQSLTLDVSELFEEPEPIQYPTNRKQKTSVQEEGSVVGEVEKNALLNWVDQVAADQALNEAQMAEQIRDLAHGENVEEWSRAIAQYLQRFGSKILLPDLQQALGMPIVELWLGLLMGGYSLTQQGEFYDSQTLWITES
;
A
#
# COMPACT_ATOMS: atom_id res chain seq x y z
N MET A 1 -47.92 2.90 -10.60
CA MET A 1 -47.06 3.99 -11.09
C MET A 1 -45.68 3.88 -10.46
N GLU A 2 -45.59 3.58 -9.16
CA GLU A 2 -44.31 3.39 -8.44
C GLU A 2 -43.43 2.25 -8.98
N ILE A 3 -43.99 1.08 -9.33
CA ILE A 3 -43.21 -0.07 -9.83
C ILE A 3 -42.43 0.25 -11.13
N GLN A 4 -43.06 0.97 -12.07
CA GLN A 4 -42.42 1.38 -13.33
C GLN A 4 -41.32 2.43 -13.11
N GLN A 5 -41.40 3.21 -12.03
CA GLN A 5 -40.38 4.20 -11.69
C GLN A 5 -39.16 3.51 -11.07
N LEU A 6 -39.37 2.56 -10.16
CA LEU A 6 -38.30 1.74 -9.57
C LEU A 6 -37.52 0.97 -10.64
N GLU A 7 -38.21 0.38 -11.62
CA GLU A 7 -37.56 -0.33 -12.73
C GLU A 7 -36.75 0.62 -13.62
N LEU A 8 -37.28 1.81 -13.93
CA LEU A 8 -36.57 2.82 -14.71
C LEU A 8 -35.30 3.32 -13.99
N ASP A 9 -35.41 3.55 -12.68
CA ASP A 9 -34.29 4.00 -11.83
C ASP A 9 -33.20 2.92 -11.74
N LEU A 10 -33.58 1.64 -11.69
CA LEU A 10 -32.65 0.51 -11.75
C LEU A 10 -31.87 0.51 -13.06
N TRP A 11 -32.54 0.60 -14.21
CA TRP A 11 -31.84 0.57 -15.51
C TRP A 11 -30.94 1.79 -15.72
N GLN A 12 -31.35 2.98 -15.28
CA GLN A 12 -30.52 4.19 -15.37
C GLN A 12 -29.27 4.09 -14.49
N SER A 13 -29.41 3.57 -13.27
CA SER A 13 -28.27 3.37 -12.37
C SER A 13 -27.31 2.31 -12.89
N LEU A 14 -27.82 1.27 -13.55
CA LEU A 14 -27.01 0.24 -14.21
C LEU A 14 -26.26 0.80 -15.43
N GLU A 15 -26.89 1.65 -16.25
CA GLU A 15 -26.23 2.34 -17.36
C GLU A 15 -25.15 3.32 -16.87
N ALA A 16 -25.39 4.02 -15.76
CA ALA A 16 -24.37 4.86 -15.14
C ALA A 16 -23.17 4.03 -14.65
N ALA A 17 -23.44 2.86 -14.04
CA ALA A 17 -22.42 1.94 -13.57
C ALA A 17 -21.59 1.31 -14.70
N SER A 18 -22.18 1.04 -15.86
CA SER A 18 -21.45 0.54 -17.02
C SER A 18 -20.52 1.59 -17.64
N ARG A 19 -20.90 2.87 -17.59
CA ARG A 19 -20.04 3.99 -18.03
C ARG A 19 -18.91 4.29 -17.06
N PHE A 20 -19.17 4.18 -15.76
CA PHE A 20 -18.21 4.49 -14.69
C PHE A 20 -18.06 3.30 -13.74
N PRO A 21 -17.49 2.17 -14.22
CA PRO A 21 -17.42 0.95 -13.44
C PRO A 21 -16.55 1.09 -12.20
N GLU A 22 -15.58 2.01 -12.15
CA GLU A 22 -14.69 2.25 -11.00
C GLU A 22 -15.36 2.92 -9.79
N THR A 23 -16.40 3.74 -10.01
CA THR A 23 -17.13 4.46 -8.96
C THR A 23 -18.50 3.85 -8.66
N ALA A 24 -18.95 2.90 -9.48
CA ALA A 24 -20.22 2.20 -9.28
C ALA A 24 -20.33 1.52 -7.91
N ASP A 25 -21.39 1.81 -7.17
CA ASP A 25 -21.72 1.08 -5.96
C ASP A 25 -22.63 -0.11 -6.30
N LEU A 26 -22.02 -1.28 -6.41
CA LEU A 26 -22.70 -2.51 -6.82
C LEU A 26 -23.62 -3.05 -5.73
N ARG A 27 -23.38 -2.69 -4.46
CA ARG A 27 -24.24 -3.15 -3.35
C ARG A 27 -25.58 -2.45 -3.38
N SER A 28 -25.58 -1.12 -3.50
CA SER A 28 -26.83 -0.37 -3.64
C SER A 28 -27.61 -0.74 -4.89
N LEU A 29 -26.94 -1.10 -5.99
CA LEU A 29 -27.60 -1.67 -7.17
C LEU A 29 -28.33 -3.00 -6.89
N CYS A 30 -27.71 -3.90 -6.12
CA CYS A 30 -28.36 -5.13 -5.69
C CYS A 30 -29.55 -4.85 -4.76
N ASP A 31 -29.43 -3.89 -3.84
CA ASP A 31 -30.52 -3.51 -2.93
C ASP A 31 -31.72 -2.94 -3.71
N VAL A 32 -31.47 -2.10 -4.72
CA VAL A 32 -32.51 -1.57 -5.61
C VAL A 32 -33.13 -2.69 -6.43
N LEU A 33 -32.34 -3.64 -6.95
CA LEU A 33 -32.87 -4.83 -7.64
C LEU A 33 -33.82 -5.62 -6.73
N GLU A 34 -33.42 -5.96 -5.50
CA GLU A 34 -34.27 -6.70 -4.56
C GLU A 34 -35.61 -5.97 -4.29
N GLN A 35 -35.56 -4.65 -4.14
CA GLN A 35 -36.77 -3.82 -4.00
C GLN A 35 -37.65 -3.88 -5.25
N THR A 36 -37.06 -3.80 -6.45
CA THR A 36 -37.83 -3.87 -7.71
C THR A 36 -38.48 -5.24 -7.94
N LEU A 37 -37.84 -6.32 -7.47
CA LEU A 37 -38.33 -7.68 -7.63
C LEU A 37 -39.46 -8.03 -6.65
N SER A 38 -39.47 -7.41 -5.47
CA SER A 38 -40.37 -7.74 -4.34
C SER A 38 -41.86 -7.80 -4.70
N ASP A 39 -42.30 -6.95 -5.64
CA ASP A 39 -43.72 -6.79 -6.01
C ASP A 39 -44.11 -7.48 -7.33
N GLN A 40 -43.18 -8.20 -7.98
CA GLN A 40 -43.41 -8.82 -9.29
C GLN A 40 -43.80 -10.31 -9.21
N SER A 41 -44.33 -10.85 -10.31
CA SER A 41 -44.61 -12.28 -10.42
C SER A 41 -43.30 -13.08 -10.54
N LEU A 42 -43.28 -14.35 -10.08
CA LEU A 42 -42.06 -15.18 -10.08
C LEU A 42 -41.37 -15.26 -11.46
N THR A 43 -42.15 -15.34 -12.53
CA THR A 43 -41.60 -15.42 -13.89
C THR A 43 -40.91 -14.11 -14.29
N GLU A 44 -41.53 -12.97 -13.99
CA GLU A 44 -40.97 -11.64 -14.30
C GLU A 44 -39.74 -11.36 -13.42
N GLN A 45 -39.78 -11.77 -12.15
CA GLN A 45 -38.64 -11.67 -11.24
C GLN A 45 -37.41 -12.40 -11.81
N LEU A 46 -37.58 -13.63 -12.29
CA LEU A 46 -36.48 -14.41 -12.85
C LEU A 46 -35.92 -13.80 -14.13
N THR A 47 -36.78 -13.23 -14.99
CA THR A 47 -36.32 -12.57 -16.22
C THR A 47 -35.54 -11.29 -15.90
N VAL A 48 -36.10 -10.41 -15.06
CA VAL A 48 -35.47 -9.13 -14.70
C VAL A 48 -34.18 -9.37 -13.93
N ALA A 49 -34.18 -10.28 -12.96
CA ALA A 49 -32.97 -10.65 -12.22
C ALA A 49 -31.89 -11.23 -13.14
N GLY A 50 -32.28 -12.06 -14.11
CA GLY A 50 -31.34 -12.60 -15.10
C GLY A 50 -30.64 -11.51 -15.90
N ASP A 51 -31.41 -10.57 -16.47
CA ASP A 51 -30.86 -9.49 -17.28
C ASP A 51 -29.97 -8.54 -16.45
N VAL A 52 -30.39 -8.21 -15.23
CA VAL A 52 -29.59 -7.37 -14.33
C VAL A 52 -28.29 -8.06 -13.91
N LEU A 53 -28.31 -9.36 -13.61
CA LEU A 53 -27.10 -10.10 -13.24
C LEU A 53 -26.09 -10.18 -14.39
N VAL A 54 -26.56 -10.30 -15.65
CA VAL A 54 -25.69 -10.22 -16.83
C VAL A 54 -24.99 -8.87 -16.87
N GLN A 55 -25.76 -7.78 -16.77
CA GLN A 55 -25.18 -6.44 -16.81
C GLN A 55 -24.24 -6.16 -15.62
N LEU A 56 -24.58 -6.60 -14.41
CA LEU A 56 -23.71 -6.46 -13.23
C LEU A 56 -22.38 -7.21 -13.42
N SER A 57 -22.43 -8.38 -14.06
CA SER A 57 -21.22 -9.15 -14.38
C SER A 57 -20.32 -8.43 -15.39
N GLU A 58 -20.90 -7.74 -16.36
CA GLU A 58 -20.16 -6.91 -17.33
C GLU A 58 -19.49 -5.73 -16.65
N VAL A 59 -20.18 -5.05 -15.73
CA VAL A 59 -19.62 -3.97 -14.91
C VAL A 59 -18.43 -4.48 -14.06
N HIS A 60 -18.59 -5.65 -13.45
CA HIS A 60 -17.51 -6.30 -12.69
C HIS A 60 -16.29 -6.61 -13.56
N ALA A 61 -16.51 -7.18 -14.75
CA ALA A 61 -15.44 -7.48 -15.69
C ALA A 61 -14.72 -6.20 -16.15
N ALA A 62 -15.46 -5.14 -16.47
CA ALA A 62 -14.90 -3.85 -16.85
C ALA A 62 -14.04 -3.24 -15.73
N ARG A 63 -14.54 -3.27 -14.48
CA ARG A 63 -13.77 -2.81 -13.30
C ARG A 63 -12.49 -3.62 -13.12
N ALA A 64 -12.55 -4.95 -13.22
CA ALA A 64 -11.38 -5.81 -13.08
C ALA A 64 -10.32 -5.49 -14.14
N ASN A 65 -10.72 -5.33 -15.40
CA ASN A 65 -9.82 -4.94 -16.48
C ASN A 65 -9.14 -3.60 -16.20
N LEU A 66 -9.87 -2.58 -15.74
CA LEU A 66 -9.28 -1.28 -15.39
C LEU A 66 -8.26 -1.39 -14.25
N LEU A 67 -8.55 -2.18 -13.21
CA LEU A 67 -7.63 -2.41 -12.10
C LEU A 67 -6.36 -3.13 -12.55
N ILE A 68 -6.50 -4.18 -13.37
CA ILE A 68 -5.37 -4.93 -13.94
C ILE A 68 -4.52 -4.00 -14.82
N SER A 69 -5.13 -3.29 -15.78
CA SER A 69 -4.40 -2.35 -16.64
C SER A 69 -3.78 -1.18 -15.88
N GLY A 70 -4.38 -0.75 -14.76
CA GLY A 70 -3.80 0.24 -13.86
C GLY A 70 -2.59 -0.30 -13.11
N TRP A 71 -2.67 -1.55 -12.63
CA TRP A 71 -1.58 -2.24 -11.98
C TRP A 71 -0.41 -2.50 -12.94
N GLU A 72 -0.69 -3.02 -14.13
CA GLU A 72 0.31 -3.29 -15.18
C GLU A 72 1.05 -2.01 -15.56
N ARG A 73 0.35 -0.90 -15.78
CA ARG A 73 0.99 0.39 -16.08
C ARG A 73 1.91 0.88 -14.97
N ARG A 74 1.52 0.72 -13.70
CA ARG A 74 2.30 1.19 -12.55
C ARG A 74 3.56 0.37 -12.32
N HIS A 75 3.53 -0.91 -12.64
CA HIS A 75 4.63 -1.85 -12.41
C HIS A 75 5.33 -2.27 -13.70
N ASN A 76 5.04 -1.59 -14.82
CA ASN A 76 5.75 -1.83 -16.07
C ASN A 76 7.20 -1.36 -15.91
N PRO A 77 8.21 -2.25 -16.02
CA PRO A 77 9.61 -1.87 -15.93
C PRO A 77 10.10 -1.09 -17.15
N ALA A 78 9.32 -1.07 -18.24
CA ALA A 78 9.63 -0.27 -19.41
C ALA A 78 9.28 1.21 -19.17
N GLU A 79 10.18 2.10 -19.58
CA GLU A 79 9.92 3.54 -19.57
C GLU A 79 8.70 3.89 -20.45
N PRO A 80 7.93 4.93 -20.11
CA PRO A 80 6.82 5.38 -20.94
C PRO A 80 7.30 5.72 -22.36
N VAL A 81 6.91 4.92 -23.36
CA VAL A 81 7.23 5.21 -24.76
C VAL A 81 6.27 6.29 -25.25
N VAL A 82 6.72 7.55 -25.20
CA VAL A 82 6.00 8.66 -25.83
C VAL A 82 6.26 8.57 -27.34
N ASN A 83 5.21 8.34 -28.13
CA ASN A 83 5.32 8.45 -29.58
C ASN A 83 5.40 9.95 -29.95
N LEU A 84 6.62 10.42 -30.23
CA LEU A 84 6.91 11.82 -30.49
C LEU A 84 6.43 12.29 -31.88
N GLU A 85 6.05 11.38 -32.78
CA GLU A 85 5.60 11.69 -34.14
C GLU A 85 4.26 12.46 -34.13
N ASN A 86 3.42 12.20 -33.12
CA ASN A 86 2.13 12.87 -32.93
C ASN A 86 2.17 13.98 -31.86
N CYS A 87 3.33 14.24 -31.25
CA CYS A 87 3.48 15.18 -30.13
C CYS A 87 4.15 16.50 -30.54
N VAL A 88 4.05 16.89 -31.81
CA VAL A 88 4.68 18.12 -32.34
C VAL A 88 4.22 19.37 -31.57
N ASP A 89 2.99 19.37 -31.06
CA ASP A 89 2.40 20.47 -30.29
C ASP A 89 2.93 20.57 -28.85
N LEU A 90 3.62 19.54 -28.33
CA LEU A 90 4.26 19.56 -27.01
C LEU A 90 5.66 20.20 -27.05
N PHE A 91 6.21 20.43 -28.25
CA PHE A 91 7.49 21.10 -28.41
C PHE A 91 7.29 22.61 -28.56
N VAL A 92 7.72 23.35 -27.54
CA VAL A 92 7.87 24.80 -27.65
C VAL A 92 9.05 25.08 -28.60
N GLN A 93 8.76 25.43 -29.86
CA GLN A 93 9.79 25.70 -30.89
C GLN A 93 10.69 26.90 -30.54
N SER A 94 10.19 27.86 -29.78
CA SER A 94 10.98 28.99 -29.31
C SER A 94 10.45 29.50 -27.98
N LEU A 95 11.36 29.68 -27.03
CA LEU A 95 11.08 30.32 -25.75
C LEU A 95 12.03 31.51 -25.64
N THR A 96 11.46 32.72 -25.62
CA THR A 96 12.22 33.94 -25.37
C THR A 96 12.33 34.12 -23.86
N LEU A 97 13.49 33.74 -23.32
CA LEU A 97 13.82 33.93 -21.91
C LEU A 97 14.40 35.35 -21.76
N ASP A 98 13.77 36.19 -20.94
CA ASP A 98 14.37 37.45 -20.53
C ASP A 98 15.48 37.13 -19.53
N VAL A 99 16.72 37.21 -20.01
CA VAL A 99 17.91 36.89 -19.22
C VAL A 99 18.38 38.08 -18.37
N SER A 100 17.69 39.22 -18.42
CA SER A 100 18.08 40.42 -17.65
C SER A 100 18.16 40.12 -16.15
N GLU A 101 17.21 39.33 -15.63
CA GLU A 101 17.14 38.91 -14.22
C GLU A 101 18.27 37.93 -13.81
N LEU A 102 18.86 37.20 -14.77
CA LEU A 102 20.01 36.31 -14.53
C LEU A 102 21.33 37.08 -14.37
N PHE A 103 21.38 38.32 -14.87
CA PHE A 103 22.55 39.20 -14.78
C PHE A 103 22.39 40.28 -13.70
N GLU A 104 21.24 40.36 -13.03
CA GLU A 104 21.07 41.22 -11.88
C GLU A 104 21.97 40.73 -10.73
N GLU A 105 22.81 41.62 -10.23
CA GLU A 105 23.68 41.32 -9.10
C GLU A 105 22.80 41.11 -7.87
N PRO A 106 22.79 39.91 -7.25
CA PRO A 106 21.88 39.62 -6.16
C PRO A 106 22.17 40.56 -5.00
N GLU A 107 21.12 41.12 -4.39
CA GLU A 107 21.28 41.94 -3.20
C GLU A 107 22.09 41.17 -2.14
N PRO A 108 23.06 41.81 -1.47
CA PRO A 108 23.91 41.13 -0.50
C PRO A 108 23.07 40.59 0.66
N ILE A 109 22.83 39.27 0.64
CA ILE A 109 22.14 38.56 1.71
C ILE A 109 23.01 38.67 2.97
N GLN A 110 22.56 39.46 3.94
CA GLN A 110 23.17 39.48 5.27
C GLN A 110 22.82 38.18 6.00
N TYR A 111 23.71 37.19 5.92
CA TYR A 111 23.57 35.96 6.68
C TYR A 111 23.58 36.24 8.19
N PRO A 112 22.59 35.76 8.96
CA PRO A 112 22.60 35.92 10.41
C PRO A 112 23.83 35.22 11.00
N THR A 113 24.64 35.98 11.74
CA THR A 113 25.92 35.57 12.33
C THR A 113 25.81 34.39 13.30
N ASN A 114 24.61 34.06 13.75
CA ASN A 114 24.33 32.95 14.67
C ASN A 114 24.60 31.56 14.05
N ARG A 115 24.71 31.44 12.72
CA ARG A 115 25.02 30.17 12.05
C ARG A 115 26.52 29.86 11.94
N LYS A 116 27.41 30.77 12.41
CA LYS A 116 28.88 30.59 12.36
C LYS A 116 29.45 29.84 13.56
N GLN A 117 28.63 29.31 14.47
CA GLN A 117 29.13 28.37 15.45
C GLN A 117 29.23 26.99 14.78
N LYS A 118 30.47 26.60 14.43
CA LYS A 118 30.82 25.18 14.36
C LYS A 118 30.58 24.60 15.75
N THR A 119 29.37 24.10 15.99
CA THR A 119 29.17 23.11 17.04
C THR A 119 30.03 21.92 16.62
N SER A 120 31.07 21.68 17.39
CA SER A 120 31.78 20.40 17.44
C SER A 120 30.77 19.35 17.92
N VAL A 121 29.89 18.91 17.03
CA VAL A 121 29.02 17.76 17.29
C VAL A 121 29.94 16.54 17.21
N GLN A 122 30.18 15.94 18.37
CA GLN A 122 30.75 14.61 18.46
C GLN A 122 29.96 13.67 17.55
N GLU A 123 30.68 12.92 16.73
CA GLU A 123 30.19 11.96 15.74
C GLU A 123 29.59 10.71 16.41
N GLU A 124 28.62 10.88 17.30
CA GLU A 124 27.82 9.78 17.84
C GLU A 124 26.43 9.84 17.23
N GLY A 125 26.32 9.39 15.97
CA GLY A 125 25.02 9.20 15.32
C GLY A 125 25.00 9.33 13.80
N SER A 126 26.08 9.81 13.17
CA SER A 126 26.18 9.84 11.70
C SER A 126 26.90 8.59 11.20
N VAL A 127 26.15 7.62 10.66
CA VAL A 127 26.66 6.41 9.97
C VAL A 127 27.05 6.74 8.53
N VAL A 128 27.62 7.92 8.30
CA VAL A 128 28.09 8.34 6.98
C VAL A 128 29.60 8.52 7.08
N GLY A 129 30.32 7.42 6.89
CA GLY A 129 31.75 7.44 6.65
C GLY A 129 32.03 7.67 5.16
N GLU A 130 33.12 8.35 4.83
CA GLU A 130 33.64 8.38 3.46
C GLU A 130 34.00 6.96 3.03
N VAL A 131 33.20 6.37 2.12
CA VAL A 131 33.52 5.08 1.53
C VAL A 131 34.28 5.32 0.22
N GLU A 132 35.47 4.74 0.11
CA GLU A 132 36.26 4.81 -1.12
C GLU A 132 35.46 4.23 -2.30
N LYS A 133 35.33 5.03 -3.38
CA LYS A 133 34.55 4.67 -4.58
C LYS A 133 34.92 3.29 -5.15
N ASN A 134 36.20 2.92 -5.08
CA ASN A 134 36.68 1.62 -5.58
C ASN A 134 36.23 0.45 -4.71
N ALA A 135 36.06 0.66 -3.39
CA ALA A 135 35.50 -0.35 -2.50
C ALA A 135 34.01 -0.57 -2.78
N LEU A 136 33.26 0.50 -3.08
CA LEU A 136 31.86 0.41 -3.51
C LEU A 136 31.71 -0.31 -4.85
N LEU A 137 32.56 0.00 -5.84
CA LEU A 137 32.51 -0.64 -7.15
C LEU A 137 32.85 -2.14 -7.06
N ASN A 138 33.86 -2.52 -6.27
CA ASN A 138 34.18 -3.93 -6.04
C ASN A 138 33.06 -4.67 -5.31
N TRP A 139 32.36 -4.01 -4.37
CA TRP A 139 31.20 -4.60 -3.70
C TRP A 139 30.02 -4.77 -4.67
N VAL A 140 29.75 -3.79 -5.53
CA VAL A 140 28.72 -3.89 -6.58
C VAL A 140 29.06 -5.02 -7.56
N ASP A 141 30.32 -5.14 -7.97
CA ASP A 141 30.76 -6.24 -8.85
C ASP A 141 30.67 -7.60 -8.14
N GLN A 142 30.94 -7.67 -6.83
CA GLN A 142 30.73 -8.88 -6.03
C GLN A 142 29.25 -9.24 -5.90
N VAL A 143 28.37 -8.28 -5.62
CA VAL A 143 26.92 -8.50 -5.53
C VAL A 143 26.31 -8.85 -6.89
N ALA A 144 26.86 -8.30 -7.98
CA ALA A 144 26.46 -8.67 -9.33
C ALA A 144 27.02 -10.05 -9.75
N ALA A 145 28.16 -10.46 -9.19
CA ALA A 145 28.76 -11.78 -9.40
C ALA A 145 28.18 -12.87 -8.48
N ASP A 146 27.60 -12.49 -7.34
CA ASP A 146 26.69 -13.30 -6.54
C ASP A 146 25.41 -13.53 -7.34
N GLN A 147 25.54 -14.49 -8.26
CA GLN A 147 24.53 -15.19 -9.02
C GLN A 147 23.13 -14.58 -8.94
N ALA A 148 22.68 -13.98 -10.05
CA ALA A 148 21.25 -13.86 -10.32
C ALA A 148 20.61 -15.23 -10.05
N LEU A 149 19.97 -15.36 -8.89
CA LEU A 149 19.30 -16.57 -8.46
C LEU A 149 18.35 -16.96 -9.59
N ASN A 150 18.53 -18.16 -10.16
CA ASN A 150 17.57 -18.67 -11.13
C ASN A 150 16.18 -18.61 -10.49
N GLU A 151 15.13 -18.26 -11.24
CA GLU A 151 13.76 -18.12 -10.72
C GLU A 151 13.33 -19.28 -9.82
N ALA A 152 13.78 -20.50 -10.12
CA ALA A 152 13.54 -21.69 -9.31
C ALA A 152 14.18 -21.63 -7.91
N GLN A 153 15.41 -21.11 -7.79
CA GLN A 153 16.11 -20.95 -6.50
C GLN A 153 15.55 -19.76 -5.71
N MET A 154 15.14 -18.69 -6.39
CA MET A 154 14.44 -17.57 -5.75
C MET A 154 13.07 -18.02 -5.23
N ALA A 155 12.32 -18.81 -6.00
CA ALA A 155 11.06 -19.39 -5.56
C ALA A 155 11.22 -20.37 -4.39
N GLU A 156 12.31 -21.16 -4.37
CA GLU A 156 12.62 -22.07 -3.26
C GLU A 156 13.01 -21.29 -1.99
N GLN A 157 13.79 -20.22 -2.10
CA GLN A 157 14.09 -19.34 -0.96
C GLN A 157 12.85 -18.58 -0.46
N ILE A 158 11.98 -18.09 -1.34
CA ILE A 158 10.70 -17.48 -0.95
C ILE A 158 9.80 -18.51 -0.26
N ARG A 159 9.76 -19.74 -0.77
CA ARG A 159 9.00 -20.83 -0.16
C ARG A 159 9.57 -21.23 1.20
N ASP A 160 10.89 -21.24 1.36
CA ASP A 160 11.56 -21.54 2.61
C ASP A 160 11.40 -20.40 3.63
N LEU A 161 11.42 -19.13 3.20
CA LEU A 161 11.02 -17.98 4.03
C LEU A 161 9.57 -18.12 4.50
N ALA A 162 8.67 -18.46 3.59
CA ALA A 162 7.24 -18.62 3.89
C ALA A 162 6.93 -19.83 4.79
N HIS A 163 7.77 -20.87 4.80
CA HIS A 163 7.61 -22.05 5.67
C HIS A 163 8.33 -21.93 7.02
N GLY A 164 9.17 -20.90 7.21
CA GLY A 164 9.79 -20.59 8.50
C GLY A 164 8.89 -19.79 9.45
N GLU A 165 7.85 -19.15 8.92
CA GLU A 165 6.96 -18.26 9.67
C GLU A 165 5.77 -19.01 10.26
N ASN A 166 5.95 -19.62 11.44
CA ASN A 166 4.86 -20.26 12.15
C ASN A 166 4.13 -19.28 13.08
N VAL A 167 3.43 -18.33 12.48
CA VAL A 167 2.67 -17.27 13.17
C VAL A 167 1.63 -17.85 14.14
N GLU A 168 1.04 -19.00 13.82
CA GLU A 168 0.10 -19.71 14.70
C GLU A 168 0.77 -20.24 15.98
N GLU A 169 1.99 -20.74 15.88
CA GLU A 169 2.75 -21.17 17.06
C GLU A 169 3.15 -19.98 17.94
N TRP A 170 3.60 -18.87 17.34
CA TRP A 170 3.98 -17.66 18.06
C TRP A 170 2.79 -17.05 18.79
N SER A 171 1.67 -16.84 18.08
CA SER A 171 0.43 -16.31 18.68
C SER A 171 -0.11 -17.21 19.79
N ARG A 172 -0.03 -18.55 19.63
CA ARG A 172 -0.45 -19.52 20.66
C ARG A 172 0.44 -19.48 21.90
N ALA A 173 1.76 -19.36 21.72
CA ALA A 173 2.70 -19.25 22.84
C ALA A 173 2.49 -17.94 23.62
N ILE A 174 2.21 -16.84 22.93
CA ILE A 174 1.83 -15.56 23.56
C ILE A 174 0.51 -15.70 24.33
N ALA A 175 -0.50 -16.35 23.74
CA ALA A 175 -1.81 -16.57 24.38
C ALA A 175 -1.68 -17.40 25.67
N GLN A 176 -0.93 -18.51 25.61
CA GLN A 176 -0.69 -19.36 26.78
C GLN A 176 0.03 -18.62 27.90
N TYR A 177 0.96 -17.72 27.54
CA TYR A 177 1.67 -16.91 28.51
C TYR A 177 0.77 -15.87 29.17
N LEU A 178 -0.02 -15.12 28.39
CA LEU A 178 -0.97 -14.12 28.90
C LEU A 178 -2.06 -14.74 29.77
N GLN A 179 -2.59 -15.91 29.38
CA GLN A 179 -3.57 -16.67 30.17
C GLN A 179 -3.02 -17.09 31.55
N ARG A 180 -1.71 -17.32 31.66
CA ARG A 180 -1.07 -17.83 32.88
C ARG A 180 -0.54 -16.74 33.81
N PHE A 181 -0.06 -15.63 33.27
CA PHE A 181 0.69 -14.62 34.04
C PHE A 181 0.05 -13.22 34.06
N GLY A 182 -1.05 -13.01 33.32
CA GLY A 182 -1.88 -11.81 33.42
C GLY A 182 -2.23 -11.19 32.08
N SER A 183 -3.41 -10.58 32.01
CA SER A 183 -4.01 -10.01 30.79
C SER A 183 -3.40 -8.67 30.34
N LYS A 184 -2.43 -8.12 31.07
CA LYS A 184 -1.74 -6.86 30.73
C LYS A 184 -0.24 -6.97 31.03
N ILE A 185 0.60 -6.84 30.01
CA ILE A 185 2.06 -6.91 30.14
C ILE A 185 2.76 -5.90 29.22
N LEU A 186 3.98 -5.51 29.61
CA LEU A 186 4.87 -4.71 28.77
C LEU A 186 5.55 -5.59 27.71
N LEU A 187 5.74 -5.06 26.51
CA LEU A 187 6.38 -5.78 25.40
C LEU A 187 7.80 -6.31 25.76
N PRO A 188 8.68 -5.55 26.43
CA PRO A 188 10.01 -6.05 26.82
C PRO A 188 9.94 -7.23 27.80
N ASP A 189 8.99 -7.18 28.75
CA ASP A 189 8.81 -8.24 29.75
C ASP A 189 8.30 -9.53 29.09
N LEU A 190 7.40 -9.37 28.11
CA LEU A 190 6.91 -10.49 27.30
C LEU A 190 8.02 -11.11 26.45
N GLN A 191 8.88 -10.29 25.84
CA GLN A 191 10.04 -10.75 25.09
C GLN A 191 11.02 -11.53 25.98
N GLN A 192 11.34 -11.01 27.17
CA GLN A 192 12.24 -11.68 28.11
C GLN A 192 11.65 -13.00 28.61
N ALA A 193 10.35 -13.07 28.83
CA ALA A 193 9.70 -14.26 29.36
C ALA A 193 9.55 -15.39 28.33
N LEU A 194 9.27 -15.05 27.07
CA LEU A 194 9.13 -16.04 25.98
C LEU A 194 10.47 -16.38 25.32
N GLY A 195 11.49 -15.54 25.47
CA GLY A 195 12.80 -15.74 24.85
C GLY A 195 12.75 -15.73 23.31
N MET A 196 11.70 -15.15 22.72
CA MET A 196 11.51 -15.08 21.28
C MET A 196 12.23 -13.88 20.66
N PRO A 197 12.67 -13.99 19.40
CA PRO A 197 13.05 -12.84 18.59
C PRO A 197 11.94 -11.79 18.56
N ILE A 198 12.31 -10.52 18.64
CA ILE A 198 11.35 -9.40 18.68
C ILE A 198 10.41 -9.41 17.46
N VAL A 199 10.90 -9.82 16.29
CA VAL A 199 10.13 -9.89 15.05
C VAL A 199 9.01 -10.94 15.13
N GLU A 200 9.32 -12.14 15.64
CA GLU A 200 8.34 -13.22 15.81
C GLU A 200 7.25 -12.82 16.82
N LEU A 201 7.66 -12.15 17.89
CA LEU A 201 6.76 -11.61 18.89
C LEU A 201 5.81 -10.55 18.30
N TRP A 202 6.34 -9.63 17.48
CA TRP A 202 5.53 -8.62 16.78
C TRP A 202 4.55 -9.24 15.79
N LEU A 203 4.98 -10.21 14.99
CA LEU A 203 4.11 -10.90 14.03
C LEU A 203 3.01 -11.67 14.76
N GLY A 204 3.35 -12.38 15.85
CA GLY A 204 2.38 -13.07 16.70
C GLY A 204 1.37 -12.12 17.37
N LEU A 205 1.79 -10.92 17.77
CA LEU A 205 0.90 -9.91 18.37
C LEU A 205 -0.04 -9.25 17.34
N LEU A 206 0.49 -8.86 16.18
CA LEU A 206 -0.29 -8.22 15.12
C LEU A 206 -1.33 -9.17 14.52
N MET A 207 -0.96 -10.44 14.36
CA MET A 207 -1.84 -11.46 13.78
C MET A 207 -2.73 -12.17 14.80
N GLY A 208 -2.37 -12.09 16.09
CA GLY A 208 -3.09 -12.75 17.19
C GLY A 208 -4.26 -11.97 17.79
N GLY A 209 -4.62 -10.80 17.25
CA GLY A 209 -5.79 -10.04 17.67
C GLY A 209 -5.63 -9.25 18.98
N TYR A 210 -4.39 -9.03 19.44
CA TYR A 210 -4.13 -8.29 20.69
C TYR A 210 -4.23 -6.79 20.49
N SER A 211 -4.67 -6.07 21.52
CA SER A 211 -4.67 -4.60 21.51
C SER A 211 -3.36 -4.06 22.07
N LEU A 212 -2.64 -3.29 21.25
CA LEU A 212 -1.37 -2.64 21.58
C LEU A 212 -1.66 -1.19 21.97
N THR A 213 -1.41 -0.83 23.22
CA THR A 213 -1.55 0.56 23.70
C THR A 213 -0.20 1.13 24.07
N GLN A 214 0.21 2.19 23.38
CA GLN A 214 1.41 2.94 23.69
C GLN A 214 1.06 4.06 24.68
N GLN A 215 1.74 4.10 25.83
CA GLN A 215 1.53 5.12 26.86
C GLN A 215 2.75 6.04 27.01
N GLY A 216 3.28 6.54 25.89
CA GLY A 216 4.52 7.33 25.86
C GLY A 216 4.84 7.94 24.49
N GLU A 217 6.10 8.35 24.31
CA GLU A 217 6.60 8.85 23.02
C GLU A 217 6.74 7.73 21.98
N PHE A 218 6.55 8.07 20.70
CA PHE A 218 6.37 7.14 19.58
C PHE A 218 7.47 6.06 19.44
N TYR A 219 8.72 6.35 19.84
CA TYR A 219 9.84 5.42 19.73
C TYR A 219 10.24 4.72 21.04
N ASP A 220 9.52 4.95 22.13
CA ASP A 220 9.83 4.32 23.40
C ASP A 220 9.15 2.94 23.52
N SER A 221 9.88 1.90 23.14
CA SER A 221 9.45 0.50 23.20
C SER A 221 9.19 0.01 24.63
N GLN A 222 9.62 0.75 25.65
CA GLN A 222 9.36 0.45 27.07
C GLN A 222 7.98 0.91 27.53
N THR A 223 7.22 1.61 26.68
CA THR A 223 5.88 2.15 27.00
C THR A 223 4.75 1.40 26.30
N LEU A 224 5.07 0.29 25.61
CA LEU A 224 4.11 -0.49 24.86
C LEU A 224 3.48 -1.58 25.73
N TRP A 225 2.19 -1.44 25.97
CA TRP A 225 1.37 -2.38 26.71
C TRP A 225 0.54 -3.25 25.78
N ILE A 226 0.51 -4.54 26.07
CA ILE A 226 -0.28 -5.54 25.36
C ILE A 226 -1.43 -5.93 26.27
N THR A 227 -2.65 -5.86 25.76
CA THR A 227 -3.84 -6.41 26.44
C THR A 227 -4.54 -7.44 25.57
N GLU A 228 -4.97 -8.53 26.21
CA GLU A 228 -5.86 -9.54 25.61
C GLU A 228 -7.25 -8.92 25.47
N SER A 229 -7.83 -8.98 24.27
CA SER A 229 -9.16 -8.44 23.94
C SER A 229 -10.28 -9.37 24.38
#